data_AF-A0A1M7JF97-F1
#
_entry.id   AF-A0A1M7JF97-F1
#
_cell.length_a   1.000
_cell.length_b   1.000
_cell.length_c   1.000
_cell.angle_alpha   90.00
_cell.angle_beta   90.00
_cell.angle_gamma   90.00
#
_symmetry.space_group_name_H-M   'P 1'
#
loop_
_entity.id
_entity.type
_entity.pdbx_description
1 polymer ?
#
loop_
_entity_poly.entity_id
_entity_poly.type
_entity_poly.pdbx_seq_one_letter_code
_entity_poly.pdbx_strand_id
1 'polypeptide(L)' 'MRFTCKFLNPDTDERKSIVTSLTAAECRSIESLRKHKGDDTAEVTAEACALRRAYSEVPDGFRHVEPPTLVISQ' A
#
# COMPACT_ATOMS: atom_id res chain seq x y z
N MET A 1 -2.89 6.06 -8.31
CA MET A 1 -3.57 4.91 -7.67
C MET A 1 -3.66 5.14 -6.17
N ARG A 2 -4.76 4.75 -5.51
CA ARG A 2 -4.95 4.89 -4.05
C ARG A 2 -5.11 3.53 -3.41
N PHE A 3 -4.52 3.35 -2.23
CA PHE A 3 -4.56 2.10 -1.49
C PHE A 3 -4.96 2.34 -0.04
N THR A 4 -5.78 1.45 0.49
CA THR A 4 -6.08 1.38 1.92
C THR A 4 -5.18 0.33 2.56
N CYS A 5 -4.39 0.75 3.55
CA CYS A 5 -3.53 -0.12 4.35
C CYS A 5 -4.09 -0.20 5.77
N LYS A 6 -4.35 -1.41 6.27
CA LYS A 6 -4.88 -1.61 7.63
C LYS A 6 -3.78 -2.10 8.56
N PHE A 7 -3.72 -1.51 9.75
CA PHE A 7 -2.70 -1.74 10.77
C PHE A 7 -3.34 -2.05 12.12
N LEU A 8 -2.65 -2.89 12.89
CA LEU A 8 -2.96 -3.23 14.28
C LEU A 8 -1.69 -3.03 15.11
N ASN A 9 -1.81 -2.37 16.25
CA ASN A 9 -0.80 -2.43 17.29
C ASN A 9 -1.12 -3.63 18.20
N PRO A 10 -0.27 -4.68 18.24
CA PRO A 10 -0.54 -5.88 19.01
C PRO A 10 -0.46 -5.66 20.53
N ASP A 11 0.20 -4.60 20.99
CA ASP A 11 0.38 -4.31 22.42
C ASP A 11 -0.83 -3.55 23.01
N THR A 12 -1.52 -2.76 22.20
CA THR A 12 -2.66 -1.92 22.63
C THR A 12 -4.00 -2.32 22.01
N ASP A 13 -3.99 -3.29 21.08
CA ASP A 13 -5.12 -3.65 20.19
C ASP A 13 -5.65 -2.47 19.33
N GLU A 14 -4.90 -1.37 19.24
CA GLU A 14 -5.31 -0.20 18.47
C GLU A 14 -5.26 -0.49 16.98
N ARG A 15 -6.34 -0.15 16.26
CA ARG A 15 -6.46 -0.34 14.82
C ARG A 15 -6.42 0.99 14.08
N LYS A 16 -5.64 1.06 13.01
CA LYS A 16 -5.58 2.21 12.11
C LYS A 16 -5.73 1.79 10.66
N SER A 17 -6.35 2.64 9.88
CA SER A 17 -6.43 2.51 8.42
C SER A 17 -5.86 3.76 7.79
N ILE A 18 -4.84 3.60 6.95
CA ILE A 18 -4.20 4.70 6.23
C ILE A 18 -4.55 4.57 4.75
N VAL A 19 -5.10 5.63 4.18
CA VAL A 19 -5.33 5.73 2.74
C VAL A 19 -4.18 6.50 2.14
N THR A 20 -3.35 5.83 1.35
CA THR A 20 -2.19 6.44 0.70
C THR A 20 -2.36 6.49 -0.80
N SER A 21 -1.75 7.50 -1.42
CA SER A 21 -1.73 7.67 -2.88
C SER A 21 -0.33 7.46 -3.40
N LEU A 22 -0.19 6.61 -4.42
CA LEU A 22 1.08 6.51 -5.15
C LEU A 22 1.33 7.79 -5.94
N THR A 23 2.59 8.21 -6.00
CA THR A 23 2.99 9.33 -6.86
C THR A 23 2.79 8.99 -8.34
N ALA A 24 2.79 10.02 -9.20
CA ALA A 24 2.80 9.83 -10.65
C ALA A 24 4.01 9.02 -11.14
N ALA A 25 5.18 9.19 -10.50
CA ALA A 25 6.39 8.43 -10.83
C ALA A 25 6.25 6.94 -10.48
N GLU A 26 5.73 6.63 -9.29
CA GLU A 26 5.45 5.25 -8.86
C GLU A 26 4.39 4.59 -9.76
N CYS A 27 3.32 5.32 -10.11
CA CYS A 27 2.30 4.81 -11.04
C CYS A 27 2.92 4.45 -12.40
N ARG A 28 3.75 5.33 -12.98
CA ARG A 28 4.45 5.04 -14.25
C ARG A 28 5.37 3.82 -14.16
N SER A 29 6.05 3.66 -13.03
CA SER A 29 6.91 2.49 -12.78
C SER A 29 6.10 1.19 -12.75
N ILE A 30 4.94 1.19 -12.07
CA ILE A 30 4.03 0.04 -12.00
C ILE A 30 3.45 -0.29 -13.38
N GLU A 31 3.06 0.72 -14.17
CA GLU A 31 2.60 0.51 -15.54
C GLU A 31 3.69 -0.08 -16.43
N SER A 32 4.95 0.32 -16.24
CA SER A 32 6.09 -0.28 -16.94
C SER A 32 6.31 -1.74 -16.51
N LEU A 33 6.27 -2.03 -15.20
CA LEU A 33 6.37 -3.39 -14.68
C LEU A 33 5.26 -4.27 -15.22
N ARG A 34 4.02 -3.77 -15.29
CA ARG A 34 2.88 -4.49 -15.88
C ARG A 34 3.17 -4.91 -17.31
N LYS A 35 3.72 -4.00 -18.12
CA LYS A 35 4.05 -4.28 -19.53
C LYS A 35 5.21 -5.27 -19.72
N HIS A 36 6.20 -5.30 -18.82
CA HIS A 36 7.44 -6.05 -19.03
C HIS A 36 7.59 -7.31 -18.16
N LYS A 37 6.93 -7.35 -17.01
CA LYS A 37 7.05 -8.42 -16.00
C LYS A 37 5.71 -9.09 -15.68
N GLY A 38 4.59 -8.53 -16.15
CA GLY A 38 3.25 -9.05 -15.92
C GLY A 38 2.53 -8.37 -14.76
N ASP A 39 1.25 -8.67 -14.63
CA ASP A 39 0.35 -8.05 -13.66
C ASP A 39 0.74 -8.36 -12.21
N ASP A 40 1.03 -9.62 -11.87
CA ASP A 40 1.37 -10.02 -10.50
C ASP A 40 2.54 -9.22 -9.93
N THR A 41 3.61 -9.04 -10.72
CA THR A 41 4.79 -8.27 -10.28
C THR A 41 4.45 -6.79 -10.09
N ALA A 42 3.60 -6.25 -10.96
CA ALA A 42 3.17 -4.86 -10.88
C ALA A 42 2.30 -4.62 -9.65
N GLU A 43 1.38 -5.53 -9.34
CA GLU A 43 0.49 -5.45 -8.17
C GLU A 43 1.26 -5.56 -6.86
N VAL A 44 2.14 -6.56 -6.72
CA VAL A 44 3.01 -6.71 -5.54
C VAL A 44 3.88 -5.47 -5.34
N THR A 45 4.39 -4.88 -6.42
CA THR A 45 5.19 -3.65 -6.32
C THR A 45 4.33 -2.46 -5.89
N ALA A 46 3.10 -2.36 -6.40
CA ALA A 46 2.16 -1.30 -6.05
C ALA A 46 1.78 -1.36 -4.56
N GLU A 47 1.47 -2.55 -4.06
CA GLU A 47 1.20 -2.82 -2.65
C GLU A 47 2.41 -2.47 -1.76
N ALA A 48 3.62 -2.91 -2.15
CA ALA A 48 4.83 -2.59 -1.40
C ALA A 48 5.11 -1.08 -1.33
N CYS A 49 4.91 -0.36 -2.44
CA CYS A 49 5.00 1.10 -2.47
C CYS A 49 3.96 1.74 -1.54
N ALA A 50 2.72 1.24 -1.54
CA ALA A 50 1.67 1.74 -0.66
C ALA A 50 2.00 1.51 0.82
N LEU A 51 2.39 0.29 1.21
CA LEU A 51 2.80 -0.01 2.58
C LEU A 51 3.95 0.87 3.03
N ARG A 52 5.00 1.00 2.23
CA ARG A 52 6.16 1.84 2.57
C ARG A 52 5.76 3.27 2.93
N ARG A 53 4.79 3.84 2.19
CA ARG A 53 4.28 5.18 2.49
C ARG A 53 3.40 5.18 3.73
N ALA A 54 2.48 4.23 3.86
CA ALA A 54 1.61 4.14 5.01
C ALA A 54 2.39 3.94 6.33
N TYR A 55 3.48 3.18 6.31
CA TYR A 55 4.40 3.02 7.45
C TYR A 55 5.05 4.33 7.90
N SER A 56 5.19 5.33 7.02
CA SER A 56 5.70 6.66 7.42
C SER A 56 4.65 7.52 8.15
N GLU A 57 3.38 7.11 8.14
CA GLU A 57 2.27 7.83 8.77
C GLU A 57 1.77 7.16 10.06
N VAL A 58 2.11 5.89 10.29
CA VAL A 58 1.76 5.17 11.53
C VAL A 58 2.89 5.27 12.56
N PRO A 59 2.57 5.42 13.85
CA PRO A 59 3.57 5.31 14.91
C PRO A 59 4.26 3.94 14.93
N ASP A 60 5.41 3.87 15.59
CA ASP A 60 6.08 2.60 15.85
C ASP A 60 5.17 1.61 16.59
N GLY A 61 5.37 0.32 16.32
CA GLY A 61 4.60 -0.78 16.91
C GLY A 61 3.38 -1.22 16.10
N PHE A 62 2.90 -0.41 15.16
CA PHE A 62 1.83 -0.81 14.25
C PHE A 62 2.32 -1.82 13.20
N ARG A 63 1.58 -2.89 13.00
CA ARG A 63 1.84 -3.92 11.97
C ARG A 63 0.67 -3.99 11.01
N HIS A 64 0.96 -4.01 9.71
CA HIS A 64 -0.08 -4.30 8.72
C HIS A 64 -0.69 -5.69 8.94
N VAL A 65 -2.03 -5.80 8.81
CA VAL A 65 -2.76 -7.04 9.07
C VAL A 65 -3.31 -7.72 7.81
N GLU A 66 -3.35 -7.00 6.70
CA GLU A 66 -3.81 -7.52 5.41
C GLU A 66 -3.07 -6.80 4.25
N PRO A 67 -3.03 -7.41 3.05
CA PRO A 67 -2.51 -6.75 1.86
C PRO A 67 -3.25 -5.43 1.58
N PRO A 68 -2.54 -4.38 1.10
CA PRO A 68 -3.18 -3.12 0.71
C PRO A 68 -4.27 -3.33 -0.32
N THR A 69 -5.45 -2.77 -0.08
CA THR A 69 -6.55 -2.87 -1.03
C THR A 69 -6.60 -1.63 -1.92
N LEU A 70 -6.66 -1.81 -3.23
CA LEU A 70 -6.84 -0.70 -4.17
C LEU A 70 -8.21 -0.04 -3.93
N VAL A 71 -8.21 1.27 -3.72
CA VAL A 71 -9.44 2.06 -3.64
C VAL A 71 -9.92 2.33 -5.06
N ILE A 72 -10.95 1.59 -5.47
CA ILE A 72 -11.64 1.82 -6.74
C ILE A 72 -12.65 2.94 -6.47
N SER A 73 -12.36 4.16 -6.94
CA SER A 73 -13.38 5.21 -6.96
C SER A 73 -14.46 4.79 -7.97
N GLN A 74 -15.68 4.53 -7.47
CA GLN A 74 -16.87 4.46 -8.32
C GLN A 74 -17.20 5.83 -8.91
#